data_AF-A0A124FT82-F1
#
_entry.id   AF-A0A124FT82-F1
#
_cell.length_a   1.000
_cell.length_b   1.000
_cell.length_c   1.000
_cell.angle_alpha   90.00
_cell.angle_beta   90.00
_cell.angle_gamma   90.00
#
_symmetry.space_group_name_H-M   'P 1'
#
loop_
_entity.id
_entity.type
_entity.pdbx_description
1 polymer ?
#
loop_
_entity_poly.entity_id
_entity_poly.type
_entity_poly.pdbx_seq_one_letter_code
_entity_poly.pdbx_strand_id
1 'polypeptide(L)'
;MWQQAVNYLVYNLIGLSPESHFGSVINFFFYDTVKILFMLILIIFVIAIIRSFFPPEKTRNLLGHKREFVGNIIAALMGIVTPF
;
A
#
# COMPACT_ATOMS: atom_id res chain seq x y z
N MET A 1 14.45 -10.02 4.77
CA MET A 1 14.89 -9.83 3.37
C MET A 1 15.29 -8.38 3.10
N TRP A 2 14.37 -7.40 3.15
CA TRP A 2 14.71 -5.98 2.92
C TRP A 2 15.82 -5.43 3.81
N GLN A 3 15.80 -5.75 5.11
CA GLN A 3 16.84 -5.32 6.05
C GLN A 3 18.23 -5.83 5.68
N GLN A 4 18.34 -7.06 5.16
CA GLN A 4 19.63 -7.63 4.77
C GLN A 4 20.21 -6.90 3.55
N ALA A 5 19.35 -6.56 2.58
CA ALA A 5 19.75 -5.77 1.42
C ALA A 5 20.21 -4.36 1.80
N VAL A 6 19.49 -3.70 2.71
CA VAL A 6 19.87 -2.36 3.19
C VAL A 6 21.12 -2.41 4.06
N ASN A 7 21.29 -3.43 4.91
CA ASN A 7 22.53 -3.63 5.66
C ASN A 7 23.73 -3.81 4.74
N TYR A 8 23.59 -4.61 3.68
CA TYR A 8 24.64 -4.77 2.68
C TYR A 8 24.95 -3.44 1.98
N LEU A 9 23.93 -2.70 1.55
CA LEU A 9 24.10 -1.42 0.87
C LEU A 9 24.76 -0.37 1.77
N VAL A 10 24.29 -0.22 3.01
CA VAL A 10 24.74 0.86 3.90
C VAL A 10 26.06 0.53 4.60
N TYR A 11 26.22 -0.69 5.09
CA TYR A 11 27.41 -1.05 5.87
C TYR A 11 28.54 -1.59 5.01
N ASN A 12 28.24 -2.37 3.97
CA ASN A 12 29.31 -2.97 3.13
C ASN A 12 29.65 -2.10 1.91
N LEU A 13 28.65 -1.52 1.23
CA LEU A 13 28.88 -0.76 -0.01
C LEU A 13 29.26 0.71 0.27
N ILE A 14 28.53 1.36 1.18
CA ILE A 14 28.84 2.75 1.59
C ILE A 14 29.93 2.77 2.68
N GLY A 15 30.14 1.66 3.39
CA GLY A 15 31.22 1.54 4.39
C GLY A 15 30.91 2.23 5.72
N LEU A 16 29.64 2.49 6.03
CA LEU A 16 29.26 3.08 7.31
C LEU A 16 29.33 2.03 8.43
N SER A 17 29.75 2.45 9.62
CA SER A 17 29.77 1.56 10.80
C SER A 17 28.36 1.40 11.36
N PRO A 18 27.91 0.17 11.66
CA PRO A 18 26.65 -0.09 12.35
C PRO A 18 26.66 0.38 13.81
N GLU A 19 27.84 0.51 14.43
CA GLU A 19 27.99 1.11 15.77
C GLU A 19 27.87 2.64 15.75
N SER A 20 28.03 3.26 14.57
CA SER A 20 27.91 4.70 14.42
C SER A 20 26.44 5.13 14.39
N HIS A 21 26.13 6.18 15.16
CA HIS A 21 24.78 6.73 15.21
C HIS A 21 24.30 7.30 13.86
N PHE A 22 25.25 7.72 13.01
CA PHE A 22 24.95 8.19 11.65
C PHE A 22 24.64 7.02 10.70
N GLY A 23 25.43 5.94 10.77
CA GLY A 23 25.22 4.73 9.97
C GLY A 23 23.87 4.07 10.24
N SER A 24 23.46 4.01 11.51
CA SER A 24 22.16 3.45 11.89
C SER A 24 20.97 4.30 11.39
N VAL A 25 21.08 5.62 11.42
CA VAL A 25 20.04 6.54 10.88
C VAL A 25 19.89 6.37 9.37
N ILE A 26 20.99 6.32 8.63
CA ILE A 26 20.95 6.11 7.18
C ILE A 26 20.33 4.75 6.85
N ASN A 27 20.74 3.68 7.56
CA ASN A 27 20.16 2.36 7.39
C ASN A 27 18.65 2.35 7.64
N PHE A 28 18.22 2.92 8.76
CA PHE A 28 16.80 3.04 9.10
C PHE A 28 16.02 3.80 8.03
N PHE A 29 16.54 4.95 7.57
CA PHE A 29 15.89 5.77 6.56
C PHE A 29 15.65 5.00 5.25
N PHE A 30 16.66 4.30 4.74
CA PHE A 30 16.52 3.51 3.52
C PHE A 30 15.55 2.34 3.69
N TYR A 31 15.66 1.62 4.81
CA TYR A 31 14.78 0.50 5.09
C TYR A 31 13.31 0.94 5.19
N ASP A 32 13.01 1.96 5.99
CA ASP A 32 11.64 2.43 6.19
C ASP A 32 11.07 3.06 4.92
N THR A 33 11.87 3.84 4.17
CA THR A 33 11.42 4.43 2.90
C THR A 33 11.03 3.35 1.90
N VAL A 34 11.91 2.36 1.65
CA VAL A 34 11.61 1.27 0.71
C VAL A 34 10.40 0.47 1.16
N LYS A 35 10.30 0.17 2.46
CA LYS A 35 9.18 -0.58 3.04
C LYS A 35 7.85 0.14 2.88
N ILE A 36 7.79 1.44 3.20
CA ILE A 36 6.58 2.26 3.08
C ILE A 36 6.16 2.40 1.62
N LEU A 37 7.11 2.71 0.73
CA LEU A 37 6.81 2.83 -0.70
C LEU A 37 6.28 1.52 -1.28
N PHE A 38 6.87 0.37 -0.91
CA PHE A 38 6.37 -0.93 -1.35
C PHE A 38 4.95 -1.20 -0.86
N MET A 39 4.66 -0.92 0.42
CA MET A 39 3.31 -1.04 0.97
C MET A 39 2.31 -0.12 0.27
N LEU A 40 2.71 1.13 0.00
CA LEU A 40 1.87 2.11 -0.68
C LEU A 40 1.55 1.66 -2.11
N ILE A 41 2.57 1.24 -2.87
CA ILE A 41 2.40 0.72 -4.23
C ILE A 41 1.47 -0.49 -4.21
N LEU A 42 1.69 -1.44 -3.29
CA LEU A 42 0.87 -2.64 -3.18
C LEU A 42 -0.61 -2.29 -2.90
N ILE A 43 -0.86 -1.41 -1.93
CA ILE A 43 -2.22 -0.99 -1.57
C ILE A 43 -2.88 -0.26 -2.73
N ILE A 44 -2.20 0.72 -3.33
CA ILE A 44 -2.71 1.48 -4.48
C ILE A 44 -3.02 0.53 -5.64
N PHE A 45 -2.14 -0.42 -5.92
CA PHE A 45 -2.32 -1.40 -6.99
C PHE A 45 -3.53 -2.31 -6.73
N VAL A 46 -3.69 -2.82 -5.51
CA VAL A 46 -4.87 -3.61 -5.12
C VAL A 46 -6.15 -2.79 -5.29
N ILE A 47 -6.18 -1.54 -4.81
CA ILE A 47 -7.32 -0.64 -4.97
C ILE A 47 -7.61 -0.37 -6.45
N ALA A 48 -6.58 -0.15 -7.27
CA ALA A 48 -6.71 0.10 -8.69
C ALA A 48 -7.31 -1.12 -9.43
N ILE A 49 -6.87 -2.34 -9.09
CA ILE A 49 -7.46 -3.58 -9.60
C ILE A 49 -8.95 -3.65 -9.23
N ILE A 50 -9.30 -3.42 -7.97
CA ILE A 50 -10.69 -3.50 -7.50
C ILE A 50 -11.57 -2.50 -8.24
N ARG A 51 -11.10 -1.26 -8.43
CA ARG A 51 -11.81 -0.24 -9.22
C ARG A 51 -11.95 -0.60 -10.70
N SER A 52 -10.99 -1.33 -11.28
CA SER A 52 -11.06 -1.82 -12.66
C SER A 52 -12.20 -2.84 -12.86
N PHE A 53 -12.40 -3.74 -11.89
CA PHE A 53 -13.49 -4.73 -11.93
C PHE A 53 -14.85 -4.16 -11.52
N PHE A 54 -14.87 -3.14 -10.65
CA PHE A 54 -16.08 -2.48 -10.17
C PHE A 54 -16.07 -0.98 -10.46
N PRO A 55 -16.26 -0.56 -11.74
CA PRO A 55 -16.36 0.85 -12.07
C PRO A 55 -17.50 1.51 -11.29
N PRO A 56 -17.30 2.68 -10.67
CA PRO A 56 -18.30 3.33 -9.82
C PRO A 56 -19.63 3.60 -10.54
N GLU A 57 -19.62 3.81 -11.86
CA GLU A 57 -20.83 3.95 -12.69
C GLU A 57 -21.63 2.65 -12.83
N LYS A 58 -20.95 1.51 -13.04
CA LYS A 58 -21.60 0.19 -13.10
C LYS A 58 -22.13 -0.21 -11.73
N THR A 59 -21.38 0.07 -10.67
CA THR A 59 -21.82 -0.16 -9.29
C THR A 59 -23.07 0.69 -8.99
N ARG A 60 -23.09 1.98 -9.33
CA ARG A 60 -24.31 2.83 -9.20
C ARG A 60 -25.51 2.29 -9.97
N ASN A 61 -25.34 1.86 -11.23
CA ASN A 61 -26.46 1.33 -12.03
C ASN A 61 -26.95 -0.04 -11.53
N LEU A 62 -26.06 -0.91 -11.03
CA LEU A 62 -26.43 -2.21 -10.44
C LEU A 62 -27.19 -2.02 -9.11
N LEU A 63 -26.78 -1.03 -8.32
CA LEU A 63 -27.40 -0.66 -7.05
C LEU A 63 -28.75 0.05 -7.25
N GLY A 64 -28.91 0.83 -8.32
CA GLY A 64 -30.17 1.51 -8.63
C GLY A 64 -31.33 0.59 -9.06
N HIS A 65 -31.05 -0.67 -9.45
CA HIS A 65 -32.07 -1.62 -9.92
C HIS A 65 -32.35 -2.78 -8.94
N LYS A 66 -31.63 -2.88 -7.80
CA LYS A 66 -31.89 -3.88 -6.76
C LYS A 66 -32.45 -3.22 -5.50
N ARG A 67 -33.22 -3.97 -4.70
CA ARG A 67 -33.76 -3.55 -3.38
C ARG A 67 -32.71 -2.75 -2.61
N GLU A 68 -33.02 -1.50 -2.26
CA GLU A 68 -32.10 -0.51 -1.67
C GLU A 68 -31.27 -1.08 -0.50
N PHE A 69 -31.82 -2.01 0.28
CA PHE A 69 -31.13 -2.67 1.38
C PHE A 69 -29.89 -3.48 0.95
N VAL A 70 -30.02 -4.32 -0.08
CA VAL A 70 -28.88 -5.09 -0.62
C VAL A 70 -27.87 -4.15 -1.26
N GLY A 71 -28.38 -3.07 -1.86
CA GLY A 71 -27.52 -2.06 -2.43
C GLY A 71 -26.67 -1.33 -1.40
N ASN A 72 -27.26 -0.93 -0.28
CA ASN A 72 -26.55 -0.26 0.81
C ASN A 72 -25.47 -1.15 1.46
N ILE A 73 -25.73 -2.46 1.60
CA ILE A 73 -24.71 -3.40 2.12
C ILE A 73 -23.51 -3.50 1.16
N ILE A 74 -23.78 -3.67 -0.14
CA ILE A 74 -22.71 -3.74 -1.15
C ILE A 74 -21.94 -2.42 -1.23
N ALA A 75 -22.62 -1.27 -1.15
CA ALA A 75 -22.00 0.04 -1.13
C ALA A 75 -21.13 0.26 0.12
N ALA A 76 -21.58 -0.16 1.30
CA ALA A 76 -20.80 -0.07 2.54
C ALA A 76 -19.55 -0.95 2.50
N LEU A 77 -19.66 -2.19 1.99
CA LEU A 77 -18.52 -3.09 1.81
C LEU A 77 -17.51 -2.55 0.79
N MET A 78 -17.99 -1.98 -0.31
CA MET A 78 -17.14 -1.33 -1.30
C MET A 78 -16.50 -0.04 -0.76
N GLY A 79 -17.22 0.75 0.05
CA GLY A 79 -16.69 1.97 0.68
C GLY A 79 -15.56 1.73 1.69
N ILE A 80 -15.55 0.56 2.35
CA ILE A 80 -14.43 0.14 3.22
C ILE A 80 -13.16 -0.12 2.39
N VAL A 81 -13.31 -0.72 1.21
CA VAL A 81 -12.20 -1.13 0.33
C VAL A 81 -11.72 0.02 -0.55
N THR A 82 -12.62 0.90 -0.94
CA THR A 82 -12.35 2.11 -1.70
C THR A 82 -12.96 3.29 -0.95
N PRO A 83 -12.21 3.98 -0.06
CA PRO A 83 -12.71 5.22 0.52
C PRO A 83 -12.93 6.18 -0.65
N PHE A 84 -14.19 6.51 -0.90
CA PHE A 84 -14.61 7.58 -1.79
C PHE A 84 -14.45 8.91 -1.08
#